data_AF-A0A2E2N7Y9-F1
#
_entry.id   AF-A0A2E2N7Y9-F1
#
_cell.length_a   1.000
_cell.length_b   1.000
_cell.length_c   1.000
_cell.angle_alpha   90.00
_cell.angle_beta   90.00
_cell.angle_gamma   90.00
#
_symmetry.space_group_name_H-M   'P 1'
#
loop_
_entity.id
_entity.type
_entity.pdbx_description
1 polymer ?
#
loop_
_entity_poly.entity_id
_entity_poly.type
_entity_poly.pdbx_seq_one_letter_code
_entity_poly.pdbx_strand_id
1 'polypeptide(L)'
;MLRLLEHAELVGLTNTEEFTFRAMFMAEAASSIGGLEFHTEWNSFDILIRSHDGPILIEFKYYMTRPRAGVDGVTLGYKGRAGPKNEGEFWRCVEKFATKPDAAIEQRFLVLIFARQTEISPRRSFHESYGSLSATEPIDEFWKRSVGPLEARVLRILPRSTDCFGDGTAEVERD
;
A
#
# COMPACT_ATOMS: atom_id res chain seq x y z
N MET A 1 -4.90 10.55 -7.30
CA MET A 1 -6.32 10.38 -6.92
C MET A 1 -7.27 11.07 -7.89
N LEU A 2 -7.07 12.34 -8.25
CA LEU A 2 -7.97 13.06 -9.18
C LEU A 2 -8.10 12.33 -10.52
N ARG A 3 -6.96 12.02 -11.17
CA ARG A 3 -6.95 11.19 -12.39
C ARG A 3 -7.64 9.82 -12.25
N LEU A 4 -7.59 9.21 -11.07
CA LEU A 4 -8.29 7.93 -10.80
C LEU A 4 -9.79 8.13 -10.76
N LEU A 5 -10.27 9.22 -10.15
CA LEU A 5 -11.69 9.52 -10.11
C LEU A 5 -12.23 9.95 -11.45
N GLU A 6 -11.51 10.79 -12.20
CA GLU A 6 -11.86 11.13 -13.59
C GLU A 6 -11.97 9.88 -14.46
N HIS A 7 -11.03 8.94 -14.31
CA HIS A 7 -11.13 7.64 -14.99
C HIS A 7 -12.34 6.83 -14.50
N ALA A 8 -12.57 6.80 -13.19
CA ALA A 8 -13.70 6.10 -12.58
C ALA A 8 -15.07 6.70 -12.96
N GLU A 9 -15.15 7.98 -13.33
CA GLU A 9 -16.37 8.58 -13.88
C GLU A 9 -16.72 7.98 -15.25
N LEU A 10 -15.70 7.60 -16.03
CA LEU A 10 -15.89 6.99 -17.34
C LEU A 10 -16.19 5.49 -17.25
N VAL A 11 -15.45 4.76 -16.43
CA VAL A 11 -15.52 3.28 -16.39
C VAL A 11 -16.29 2.73 -15.20
N GLY A 12 -16.66 3.56 -14.24
CA GLY A 12 -17.20 3.14 -12.95
C GLY A 12 -16.09 2.76 -11.95
N LEU A 13 -16.21 3.25 -10.71
CA LEU A 13 -15.19 3.03 -9.68
C LEU A 13 -14.92 1.55 -9.39
N THR A 14 -15.95 0.69 -9.44
CA THR A 14 -15.83 -0.76 -9.23
C THR A 14 -15.01 -1.48 -10.30
N ASN A 15 -14.76 -0.83 -11.44
CA ASN A 15 -13.92 -1.33 -12.54
C ASN A 15 -12.47 -0.82 -12.47
N THR A 16 -12.09 -0.21 -11.35
CA THR A 16 -10.70 0.18 -11.08
C THR A 16 -10.04 -0.78 -10.11
N GLU A 17 -8.71 -0.89 -10.20
CA GLU A 17 -7.93 -1.70 -9.28
C GLU A 17 -6.52 -1.17 -9.06
N GLU A 18 -5.76 -1.87 -8.22
CA GLU A 18 -4.46 -1.44 -7.73
C GLU A 18 -3.48 -1.09 -8.86
N PHE A 19 -3.40 -1.92 -9.92
CA PHE A 19 -2.50 -1.63 -11.03
C PHE A 19 -2.92 -0.39 -11.82
N THR A 20 -4.22 -0.12 -11.96
CA THR A 20 -4.73 1.10 -12.62
C THR A 20 -4.28 2.33 -11.84
N PHE A 21 -4.44 2.28 -10.52
CA PHE A 21 -3.97 3.36 -9.66
C PHE A 21 -2.45 3.52 -9.72
N ARG A 22 -1.70 2.41 -9.66
CA ARG A 22 -0.24 2.39 -9.75
C ARG A 22 0.26 3.05 -11.04
N ALA A 23 -0.35 2.72 -12.17
CA ALA A 23 -0.01 3.33 -13.46
C ALA A 23 -0.27 4.85 -13.48
N MET A 24 -1.41 5.29 -12.93
CA MET A 24 -1.72 6.73 -12.84
C MET A 24 -0.79 7.48 -11.88
N PHE A 25 -0.40 6.84 -10.77
CA PHE A 25 0.59 7.40 -9.85
C PHE A 25 1.93 7.59 -10.56
N MET A 26 2.43 6.57 -11.27
CA MET A 26 3.70 6.66 -12.02
C MET A 26 3.65 7.76 -13.08
N ALA A 27 2.56 7.84 -13.85
CA ALA A 27 2.39 8.85 -14.88
C ALA A 27 2.40 10.28 -14.31
N GLU A 28 1.70 10.50 -13.19
CA GLU A 28 1.69 11.80 -12.50
C GLU A 28 3.06 12.13 -11.88
N ALA A 29 3.71 11.17 -11.24
CA ALA A 29 5.03 11.35 -10.66
C ALA A 29 6.07 11.70 -11.74
N ALA A 30 6.07 10.99 -12.87
CA ALA A 30 6.97 11.25 -13.99
C ALA A 30 6.73 12.63 -14.64
N SER A 31 5.47 13.10 -14.70
CA SER A 31 5.18 14.44 -15.25
C SER A 31 5.53 15.57 -14.29
N SER A 32 5.47 15.32 -12.99
CA SER A 32 5.61 16.35 -11.95
C SER A 32 7.02 16.41 -11.35
N ILE A 33 7.77 15.30 -11.41
CA ILE A 33 9.11 15.16 -10.89
C ILE A 33 9.99 14.60 -12.01
N GLY A 34 10.88 15.45 -12.54
CA GLY A 34 11.80 15.04 -13.60
C GLY A 34 12.87 14.07 -13.10
N GLY A 35 13.32 13.17 -13.98
CA GLY A 35 14.47 12.29 -13.72
C GLY A 35 14.19 11.09 -12.82
N LEU A 36 12.93 10.69 -12.66
CA LEU A 36 12.58 9.45 -11.95
C LEU A 36 12.76 8.22 -12.84
N GLU A 37 13.41 7.19 -12.31
CA GLU A 37 13.45 5.85 -12.90
C GLU A 37 12.57 4.92 -12.06
N PHE A 38 11.68 4.16 -12.71
CA PHE A 38 10.75 3.26 -12.04
C PHE A 38 11.10 1.81 -12.34
N HIS A 39 11.27 1.00 -11.31
CA HIS A 39 11.36 -0.45 -11.40
C HIS A 39 10.11 -1.07 -10.77
N THR A 40 9.22 -1.61 -11.60
CA THR A 40 7.98 -2.26 -11.14
C THR A 40 8.25 -3.69 -10.69
N GLU A 41 7.51 -4.16 -9.70
CA GLU A 41 7.61 -5.53 -9.16
C GLU A 41 9.01 -5.88 -8.62
N TRP A 42 9.74 -4.86 -8.15
CA TRP A 42 11.10 -5.00 -7.67
C TRP A 42 11.14 -5.79 -6.35
N ASN A 43 11.80 -6.95 -6.36
CA ASN A 43 12.04 -7.79 -5.17
C ASN A 43 10.79 -7.99 -4.29
N SER A 44 9.65 -8.35 -4.89
CA SER A 44 8.35 -8.54 -4.22
C SER A 44 7.66 -7.28 -3.66
N PHE A 45 8.11 -6.10 -4.08
CA PHE A 45 7.48 -4.81 -3.80
C PHE A 45 6.95 -4.18 -5.10
N ASP A 46 5.94 -3.32 -5.00
CA ASP A 46 5.28 -2.81 -6.20
C ASP A 46 6.17 -1.92 -7.06
N ILE A 47 6.88 -0.96 -6.44
CA ILE A 47 7.75 -0.03 -7.15
C ILE A 47 8.98 0.31 -6.31
N LEU A 48 10.15 0.26 -6.94
CA LEU A 48 11.32 1.01 -6.53
C LEU A 48 11.50 2.22 -7.46
N ILE A 49 11.55 3.42 -6.91
CA ILE A 49 11.86 4.66 -7.65
C ILE A 49 13.30 5.05 -7.36
N ARG A 50 14.10 5.26 -8.40
CA ARG A 50 15.39 5.95 -8.23
C ARG A 50 15.18 7.43 -8.50
N SER A 51 15.53 8.24 -7.50
CA SER A 51 15.50 9.69 -7.56
C SER A 51 16.90 10.25 -7.26
N HIS A 52 17.08 11.56 -7.44
CA HIS A 52 18.30 12.25 -7.05
C HIS A 52 18.59 12.10 -5.54
N ASP A 53 17.56 12.10 -4.70
CA ASP A 53 17.67 12.06 -3.24
C ASP A 53 17.75 10.63 -2.70
N GLY A 54 17.98 9.66 -3.58
CA GLY A 54 18.13 8.25 -3.24
C GLY A 54 16.94 7.37 -3.68
N PRO A 55 17.01 6.07 -3.37
CA PRO A 55 15.97 5.11 -3.71
C PRO A 55 14.75 5.24 -2.78
N ILE A 56 13.56 5.18 -3.37
CA ILE A 56 12.27 5.23 -2.67
C ILE A 56 11.51 3.94 -2.99
N LEU A 57 11.15 3.20 -1.96
CA LEU A 57 10.34 1.98 -2.09
C LEU A 57 8.87 2.29 -1.81
N ILE A 58 8.00 1.86 -2.71
CA ILE A 58 6.55 2.09 -2.62
C ILE A 58 5.79 0.78 -2.77
N GLU A 59 4.83 0.55 -1.87
CA GLU A 59 3.80 -0.47 -2.00
C GLU A 59 2.42 0.16 -2.03
N PHE A 60 1.53 -0.37 -2.85
CA PHE A 60 0.14 0.02 -2.93
C PHE A 60 -0.73 -1.02 -2.21
N LYS A 61 -1.77 -0.52 -1.54
CA LYS A 61 -2.86 -1.34 -1.03
C LYS A 61 -4.17 -0.70 -1.42
N TYR A 62 -4.92 -1.39 -2.27
CA TYR A 62 -6.16 -0.87 -2.84
C TYR A 62 -7.38 -1.68 -2.40
N TYR A 63 -8.17 -1.13 -1.47
CA TYR A 63 -9.30 -1.82 -0.85
C TYR A 63 -10.65 -1.24 -1.26
N MET A 64 -11.37 -2.00 -2.07
CA MET A 64 -12.76 -1.71 -2.41
C MET A 64 -13.58 -2.98 -2.54
N THR A 65 -14.87 -2.86 -2.25
CA THR A 65 -15.83 -3.92 -2.52
C THR A 65 -16.32 -3.79 -3.95
N ARG A 66 -16.16 -4.85 -4.74
CA ARG A 66 -16.62 -4.90 -6.14
C ARG A 66 -17.51 -6.10 -6.40
N PRO A 67 -18.60 -5.96 -7.17
CA PRO A 67 -19.38 -7.10 -7.60
C PRO A 67 -18.52 -8.02 -8.47
N ARG A 68 -18.78 -9.33 -8.38
CA ARG A 68 -18.28 -10.32 -9.34
C ARG A 68 -19.43 -10.61 -10.28
N ALA A 69 -19.24 -10.36 -11.56
CA ALA A 69 -20.18 -10.75 -12.59
C ALA A 69 -19.79 -12.13 -13.15
N GLY A 70 -20.80 -12.94 -13.45
CA GLY A 70 -20.68 -14.09 -14.34
C GLY A 70 -20.49 -13.63 -15.78
N VAL A 71 -20.17 -14.58 -16.67
CA VAL A 71 -20.05 -14.30 -18.11
C VAL A 71 -21.36 -13.81 -18.73
N ASP A 72 -22.48 -14.12 -18.09
CA ASP A 72 -23.84 -13.68 -18.42
C ASP A 72 -24.20 -12.30 -17.82
N GLY A 73 -23.27 -11.66 -17.11
CA GLY A 73 -23.49 -10.40 -16.41
C GLY A 73 -24.21 -10.53 -15.06
N VAL A 74 -24.58 -11.75 -14.63
CA VAL A 74 -25.26 -11.96 -13.35
C VAL A 74 -24.28 -11.77 -12.20
N THR A 75 -24.70 -11.04 -11.16
CA THR A 75 -23.87 -10.84 -9.95
C THR A 75 -23.74 -12.15 -9.15
N LEU A 76 -22.54 -12.72 -9.11
CA LEU A 76 -22.16 -13.95 -8.38
C LEU A 76 -21.60 -13.66 -6.97
N GLY A 77 -21.82 -12.45 -6.46
CA GLY A 77 -21.35 -11.99 -5.15
C GLY A 77 -20.32 -10.87 -5.27
N TYR A 78 -19.44 -10.73 -4.26
CA TYR A 78 -18.58 -9.56 -4.11
C TYR A 78 -17.15 -9.94 -3.70
N LYS A 79 -16.16 -9.22 -4.22
CA LYS A 79 -14.74 -9.33 -3.86
C LYS A 79 -14.30 -8.09 -3.07
N GLY A 80 -13.31 -8.26 -2.20
CA GLY A 80 -12.68 -7.14 -1.49
C GLY A 80 -13.59 -6.54 -0.41
N ARG A 81 -14.21 -7.38 0.42
CA ARG A 81 -14.96 -6.89 1.58
C ARG A 81 -14.01 -6.46 2.70
N ALA A 82 -14.40 -5.46 3.48
CA ALA A 82 -13.72 -5.16 4.75
C ALA A 82 -13.79 -6.40 5.67
N GLY A 83 -12.66 -6.79 6.25
CA GLY A 83 -12.62 -7.94 7.13
C GLY A 83 -11.21 -8.36 7.55
N PRO A 84 -11.10 -9.27 8.54
CA PRO A 84 -9.84 -9.64 9.18
C PRO A 84 -8.76 -10.14 8.22
N LYS A 85 -9.15 -10.78 7.11
CA LYS A 85 -8.22 -11.25 6.09
C LYS A 85 -7.44 -10.10 5.43
N ASN A 86 -8.15 -9.07 4.96
CA ASN A 86 -7.53 -7.92 4.29
C ASN A 86 -6.70 -7.10 5.28
N GLU A 87 -7.14 -7.00 6.55
CA GLU A 87 -6.35 -6.41 7.63
C GLU A 87 -5.06 -7.19 7.89
N GLY A 88 -5.14 -8.52 7.97
CA GLY A 88 -3.96 -9.36 8.14
C GLY A 88 -3.00 -9.28 6.95
N GLU A 89 -3.51 -9.13 5.73
CA GLU A 89 -2.68 -8.86 4.53
C GLU A 89 -2.01 -7.48 4.60
N PHE A 90 -2.73 -6.45 5.03
CA PHE A 90 -2.19 -5.11 5.25
C PHE A 90 -1.05 -5.14 6.27
N TRP A 91 -1.28 -5.69 7.47
CA TRP A 91 -0.27 -5.70 8.54
C TRP A 91 0.94 -6.56 8.21
N ARG A 92 0.77 -7.70 7.50
CA ARG A 92 1.91 -8.46 6.97
C ARG A 92 2.73 -7.65 5.97
N CYS A 93 2.08 -6.79 5.18
CA CYS A 93 2.78 -5.91 4.28
C CYS A 93 3.57 -4.83 5.03
N VAL A 94 2.97 -4.22 6.06
CA VAL A 94 3.66 -3.25 6.94
C VAL A 94 4.90 -3.90 7.57
N GLU A 95 4.76 -5.11 8.10
CA GLU A 95 5.89 -5.85 8.68
C GLU A 95 6.98 -6.18 7.65
N LYS A 96 6.59 -6.63 6.45
CA LYS A 96 7.50 -6.84 5.31
C LYS A 96 8.29 -5.56 5.00
N PHE A 97 7.62 -4.41 4.98
CA PHE A 97 8.23 -3.10 4.72
C PHE A 97 9.16 -2.63 5.84
N ALA A 98 8.85 -2.95 7.09
CA ALA A 98 9.67 -2.54 8.23
C ALA A 98 10.98 -3.36 8.32
N THR A 99 10.97 -4.63 7.91
CA THR A 99 12.04 -5.60 8.20
C THR A 99 12.87 -6.05 7.00
N LYS A 100 12.29 -6.12 5.79
CA LYS A 100 12.94 -6.71 4.61
C LYS A 100 13.74 -5.76 3.70
N PRO A 101 13.54 -4.44 3.65
CA PRO A 101 14.23 -3.61 2.66
C PRO A 101 15.75 -3.62 2.84
N ASP A 102 16.45 -3.43 1.72
CA ASP A 102 17.89 -3.14 1.71
C ASP A 102 18.19 -1.94 2.62
N ALA A 103 19.29 -2.01 3.38
CA ALA A 103 19.73 -0.94 4.27
C ALA A 103 19.93 0.40 3.53
N ALA A 104 20.25 0.36 2.23
CA ALA A 104 20.37 1.56 1.40
C ALA A 104 19.03 2.26 1.09
N ILE A 105 17.89 1.63 1.42
CA ILE A 105 16.54 2.19 1.18
C ILE A 105 15.98 2.76 2.49
N GLU A 106 16.24 4.04 2.70
CA GLU A 106 15.74 4.80 3.86
C GLU A 106 14.28 5.26 3.68
N GLN A 107 13.86 5.49 2.44
CA GLN A 107 12.53 6.03 2.12
C GLN A 107 11.57 4.89 1.74
N ARG A 108 10.58 4.65 2.59
CA ARG A 108 9.64 3.53 2.49
C ARG A 108 8.22 4.03 2.69
N PHE A 109 7.42 3.98 1.62
CA PHE A 109 6.03 4.44 1.66
C PHE A 109 5.04 3.33 1.29
N LEU A 110 4.00 3.20 2.09
CA LEU A 110 2.81 2.43 1.76
C LEU A 110 1.69 3.40 1.37
N VAL A 111 1.24 3.32 0.12
CA VAL A 111 0.10 4.09 -0.39
C VAL A 111 -1.16 3.26 -0.22
N LEU A 112 -1.97 3.64 0.76
CA LEU A 112 -3.21 2.97 1.11
C LEU A 112 -4.38 3.72 0.50
N ILE A 113 -5.22 3.04 -0.27
CA ILE A 113 -6.46 3.60 -0.81
C ILE A 113 -7.61 2.69 -0.45
N PHE A 114 -8.68 3.26 0.07
CA PHE A 114 -9.88 2.51 0.36
C PHE A 114 -11.16 3.31 0.14
N ALA A 115 -12.23 2.59 -0.20
CA ALA A 115 -13.58 3.16 -0.19
C ALA A 115 -14.01 3.39 1.27
N ARG A 116 -14.36 4.63 1.63
CA ARG A 116 -14.75 4.98 3.01
C ARG A 116 -16.04 4.29 3.43
N GLN A 117 -16.96 4.11 2.49
CA GLN A 117 -18.23 3.44 2.68
C GLN A 117 -18.33 2.22 1.75
N THR A 118 -18.98 1.17 2.22
CA THR A 118 -19.31 0.01 1.40
C THR A 118 -20.83 -0.12 1.36
N GLU A 119 -21.43 -0.16 0.17
CA GLU A 119 -22.89 -0.27 0.01
C GLU A 119 -23.44 -1.64 0.47
N ILE A 120 -22.56 -2.64 0.65
CA ILE A 120 -22.93 -4.07 0.66
C ILE A 120 -22.58 -4.75 2.01
N SER A 121 -22.10 -4.03 3.02
CA SER A 121 -21.71 -4.61 4.31
C SER A 121 -22.15 -3.75 5.50
N PRO A 122 -23.14 -4.19 6.31
CA PRO A 122 -23.52 -3.50 7.54
C PRO A 122 -22.65 -3.87 8.75
N ARG A 123 -21.74 -4.85 8.63
CA ARG A 123 -21.00 -5.40 9.79
C ARG A 123 -19.64 -4.74 10.06
N ARG A 124 -18.96 -4.26 9.00
CA ARG A 124 -17.66 -3.61 9.13
C ARG A 124 -17.37 -2.74 7.91
N SER A 125 -16.79 -1.56 8.15
CA SER A 125 -16.32 -0.64 7.10
C SER A 125 -14.79 -0.66 7.01
N PHE A 126 -14.24 -0.26 5.86
CA PHE A 126 -12.80 -0.06 5.73
C PHE A 126 -12.28 1.07 6.63
N HIS A 127 -13.12 2.06 6.94
CA HIS A 127 -12.75 3.13 7.86
C HIS A 127 -12.56 2.60 9.30
N GLU A 128 -13.27 1.57 9.73
CA GLU A 128 -13.00 0.94 11.04
C GLU A 128 -11.66 0.20 11.05
N SER A 129 -11.24 -0.37 9.92
CA SER A 129 -9.97 -1.08 9.78
C SER A 129 -8.77 -0.13 9.67
N TYR A 130 -8.94 0.97 8.95
CA TYR A 130 -7.83 1.82 8.49
C TYR A 130 -7.98 3.30 8.85
N GLY A 131 -9.08 3.67 9.51
CA GLY A 131 -9.38 5.05 9.88
C GLY A 131 -8.44 5.62 10.94
N SER A 132 -7.89 4.75 11.80
CA SER A 132 -7.09 5.12 12.98
C SER A 132 -5.67 4.54 12.90
N LEU A 133 -4.98 4.76 11.79
CA LEU A 133 -3.60 4.28 11.59
C LEU A 133 -2.50 5.25 12.09
N SER A 134 -2.87 6.45 12.54
CA SER A 134 -1.92 7.46 12.99
C SER A 134 -1.15 6.97 14.23
N ALA A 135 0.19 6.98 14.15
CA ALA A 135 1.13 6.69 15.25
C ALA A 135 1.10 5.25 15.82
N THR A 136 0.77 4.25 14.99
CA THR A 136 0.96 2.84 15.36
C THR A 136 2.32 2.37 14.85
N GLU A 137 3.31 2.14 15.71
CA GLU A 137 4.61 1.61 15.25
C GLU A 137 4.42 0.35 14.37
N PRO A 138 5.09 0.26 13.21
CA PRO A 138 6.16 1.14 12.69
C PRO A 138 5.66 2.24 11.70
N ILE A 139 4.39 2.63 11.78
CA ILE A 139 3.74 3.56 10.84
C ILE A 139 3.82 5.00 11.33
N ASP A 140 4.32 5.87 10.47
CA ASP A 140 4.18 7.32 10.54
C ASP A 140 3.25 7.80 9.40
N GLU A 141 2.12 8.44 9.72
CA GLU A 141 1.17 8.92 8.72
C GLU A 141 1.67 10.24 8.13
N PHE A 142 2.16 10.19 6.89
CA PHE A 142 2.77 11.35 6.23
C PHE A 142 1.74 12.25 5.55
N TRP A 143 0.69 11.64 4.98
CA TRP A 143 -0.33 12.38 4.24
C TRP A 143 -1.65 11.64 4.20
N LYS A 144 -2.74 12.40 4.21
CA LYS A 144 -4.11 11.89 4.07
C LYS A 144 -4.94 12.84 3.22
N ARG A 145 -5.77 12.28 2.34
CA ARG A 145 -6.79 13.04 1.61
C ARG A 145 -7.98 12.16 1.28
N SER A 146 -9.16 12.75 1.37
CA SER A 146 -10.38 12.15 0.85
C SER A 146 -10.79 12.85 -0.44
N VAL A 147 -11.18 12.07 -1.45
CA VAL A 147 -11.73 12.60 -2.69
C VAL A 147 -12.87 11.67 -3.12
N GLY A 148 -14.08 12.23 -3.24
CA GLY A 148 -15.29 11.44 -3.48
C GLY A 148 -15.49 10.32 -2.43
N PRO A 149 -15.79 9.08 -2.85
CA PRO A 149 -15.97 7.95 -1.93
C PRO A 149 -14.65 7.37 -1.40
N LEU A 150 -13.50 7.80 -1.95
CA LEU A 150 -12.20 7.24 -1.60
C LEU A 150 -11.49 8.07 -0.54
N GLU A 151 -10.72 7.37 0.28
CA GLU A 151 -9.66 7.94 1.09
C GLU A 151 -8.33 7.35 0.66
N ALA A 152 -7.33 8.21 0.52
CA ALA A 152 -5.95 7.81 0.36
C ALA A 152 -5.11 8.28 1.54
N ARG A 153 -4.16 7.44 1.92
CA ARG A 153 -3.15 7.70 2.93
C ARG A 153 -1.80 7.33 2.37
N VAL A 154 -0.80 8.15 2.67
CA VAL A 154 0.61 7.81 2.47
C VAL A 154 1.19 7.58 3.86
N LEU A 155 1.60 6.34 4.09
CA LEU A 155 2.17 5.89 5.34
C LEU A 155 3.67 5.73 5.13
N ARG A 156 4.47 6.47 5.88
CA ARG A 156 5.90 6.20 5.97
C ARG A 156 6.09 5.03 6.92
N ILE A 157 6.80 3.99 6.47
CA ILE A 157 7.10 2.84 7.31
C ILE A 157 8.52 2.98 7.84
N LEU A 158 8.64 3.10 9.16
CA LEU A 158 9.93 3.22 9.82
C LEU A 158 10.62 1.85 9.84
N PRO A 159 11.94 1.78 9.57
CA PRO A 159 12.69 0.56 9.81
C PRO A 159 12.58 0.16 11.28
N ARG A 160 12.39 -1.13 11.56
CA ARG A 160 12.67 -1.62 12.91
C ARG A 160 14.18 -1.73 13.07
N SER A 161 14.75 -1.12 14.10
CA SER A 161 16.15 -1.33 14.44
C SER A 161 16.38 -2.82 14.67
N THR A 162 17.19 -3.44 13.82
CA THR A 162 17.75 -4.76 14.06
C THR A 162 19.00 -4.62 14.94
N ASP A 163 18.86 -4.03 16.11
CA ASP A 163 19.95 -4.01 17.09
C ASP A 163 19.79 -5.19 18.05
N CYS A 164 20.87 -5.96 18.18
CA CYS A 164 21.18 -6.98 19.19
C CYS A 164 20.72 -8.44 18.94
N PHE A 165 21.32 -9.12 17.95
CA PHE A 165 21.80 -10.48 18.22
C PHE A 165 23.32 -10.41 18.33
N GLY A 166 23.81 -10.51 19.56
CA GLY A 166 25.24 -10.53 19.85
C GLY A 166 25.90 -11.71 19.15
N ASP A 167 26.97 -11.41 18.44
CA ASP A 167 27.95 -12.37 17.96
C ASP A 167 28.66 -12.95 19.19
N GLY A 168 28.07 -14.00 19.76
CA GLY A 168 28.67 -14.81 20.80
C GLY A 168 29.74 -15.71 20.19
N THR A 169 30.88 -15.15 19.83
CA THR A 169 32.10 -15.93 19.58
C THR A 169 32.50 -16.60 20.88
N ALA A 170 32.10 -17.85 21.07
CA ALA A 170 32.71 -18.73 22.05
C ALA A 170 34.12 -19.09 21.54
N GLU A 171 35.13 -18.40 22.07
CA GLU A 171 36.50 -18.87 22.01
C GLU A 171 36.57 -20.24 22.69
N VAL A 172 36.85 -21.26 21.88
CA VAL A 172 37.23 -22.58 22.38
C VAL A 172 38.70 -22.49 22.76
N GLU A 173 38.99 -22.25 24.04
CA GLU A 173 40.30 -22.56 24.62
C GLU A 173 40.56 -24.06 24.45
N ARG A 174 41.60 -24.37 23.68
CA ARG A 174 42.25 -25.67 23.71
C ARG A 174 43.42 -25.57 24.66
N ASP A 175 43.37 -26.34 25.73
CA ASP A 175 44.54 -26.90 26.43
C ASP A 175 44.34 -28.40 26.58
#